data_AF-A0AA37UQD3-F1
#
_entry.id   AF-A0AA37UQD3-F1
#
_cell.length_a   1.000
_cell.length_b   1.000
_cell.length_c   1.000
_cell.angle_alpha   90.00
_cell.angle_beta   90.00
_cell.angle_gamma   90.00
#
_symmetry.space_group_name_H-M   'P 1'
#
loop_
_entity.id
_entity.type
_entity.pdbx_description
1 polymer ?
#
loop_
_entity_poly.entity_id
_entity_poly.type
_entity_poly.pdbx_seq_one_letter_code
_entity_poly.pdbx_strand_id
1 'polypeptide(L)'
;MRFTFLTVSIALATLASAQLGKLNNCPLLGPAYPPADLQRSRAIKDAKKSFAKLIDDAIATGETDLGKLNTATTSFSVGVFSAHSDEFLYEHHHRGTKLNGTLAGDVLNADTLYRIGSVSKLLTVYTYLVKLGPAYWHEPITKFVPELAEFSAGDRVHRVQWSEVTLGALAGHMAGLQRNSLGFAHPQKILSRQLILVRWIRRPIRRTWS
;
A
#
# COMPACT_ATOMS: atom_id res chain seq x y z
N MET A 1 23.19 -63.04 53.86
CA MET A 1 23.05 -61.58 53.63
C MET A 1 23.18 -61.28 52.14
N ARG A 2 22.09 -61.48 51.41
CA ARG A 2 21.85 -61.18 49.99
C ARG A 2 20.35 -60.90 49.91
N PHE A 3 19.88 -60.05 49.00
CA PHE A 3 18.47 -59.65 48.77
C PHE A 3 17.99 -58.28 49.30
N THR A 4 18.79 -57.21 49.21
CA THR A 4 18.25 -55.84 49.31
C THR A 4 18.76 -54.84 48.27
N PHE A 5 19.61 -55.25 47.33
CA PHE A 5 20.18 -54.33 46.33
C PHE A 5 19.52 -54.36 44.95
N LEU A 6 18.57 -55.27 44.69
CA LEU A 6 18.00 -55.43 43.34
C LEU A 6 16.67 -54.70 43.09
N THR A 7 16.04 -54.10 44.10
CA THR A 7 14.73 -53.45 43.95
C THR A 7 14.81 -51.92 43.81
N VAL A 8 15.94 -51.30 44.14
CA VAL A 8 16.08 -49.83 44.07
C VAL A 8 16.30 -49.33 42.63
N SER A 9 16.85 -50.17 41.73
CA SER A 9 17.14 -49.75 40.35
C SER A 9 15.92 -49.72 39.41
N ILE A 10 14.77 -50.28 39.79
CA ILE A 10 13.56 -50.29 38.95
C ILE A 10 12.63 -49.10 39.27
N ALA A 11 12.75 -48.49 40.45
CA ALA A 11 11.92 -47.36 40.85
C ALA A 11 12.39 -46.00 40.27
N LEU A 12 13.59 -45.91 39.70
CA LEU A 12 14.10 -44.67 39.10
C LEU A 12 13.89 -44.56 37.58
N ALA A 13 13.26 -45.56 36.96
CA ALA A 13 13.01 -45.57 35.52
C ALA A 13 11.60 -45.07 35.11
N THR A 14 10.73 -44.73 36.06
CA THR A 14 9.31 -44.39 35.77
C THR A 14 8.94 -42.92 35.97
N LEU A 15 9.90 -42.03 36.26
CA LEU A 15 9.66 -40.59 36.44
C LEU A 15 10.18 -39.70 35.30
N ALA A 16 10.33 -40.26 34.11
CA ALA A 16 10.57 -39.48 32.90
C ALA A 16 9.44 -39.68 31.89
N SER A 17 8.20 -39.36 32.30
CA SER A 17 7.17 -38.99 31.32
C SER A 17 7.60 -37.66 30.72
N ALA A 18 8.38 -37.70 29.64
CA ALA A 18 8.61 -36.55 28.79
C ALA A 18 7.24 -36.04 28.33
N GLN A 19 6.82 -34.89 28.84
CA GLN A 19 5.70 -34.17 28.25
C GLN A 19 6.16 -33.74 26.86
N LEU A 20 5.78 -34.53 25.85
CA LEU A 20 5.85 -34.11 24.46
C LEU A 20 4.81 -33.00 24.29
N GLY A 21 5.18 -31.78 24.68
CA GLY A 21 4.41 -30.60 24.34
C GLY A 21 4.32 -30.59 22.82
N LYS A 22 3.11 -30.79 22.27
CA LYS A 22 2.84 -30.45 20.89
C LYS A 22 3.20 -28.98 20.75
N LEU A 23 4.34 -28.68 20.12
CA LEU A 23 4.57 -27.38 19.52
C LEU A 23 3.50 -27.27 18.43
N ASN A 24 2.34 -26.74 18.79
CA ASN A 24 1.45 -26.17 17.80
C ASN A 24 2.27 -25.06 17.16
N ASN A 25 2.75 -25.34 15.95
CA ASN A 25 3.54 -24.45 15.13
C ASN A 25 2.60 -23.31 14.70
N CYS A 26 2.22 -22.46 15.64
CA CYS A 26 1.57 -21.18 15.40
C CYS A 26 2.72 -20.25 15.06
N PRO A 27 3.00 -19.97 13.77
CA PRO A 27 3.95 -18.92 13.46
C PRO A 27 3.47 -17.67 14.18
N LEU A 28 4.36 -17.04 14.96
CA LEU A 28 4.10 -15.69 15.44
C LEU A 28 3.77 -14.86 14.20
N LEU A 29 2.51 -14.44 14.08
CA LEU A 29 2.05 -13.50 13.07
C LEU A 29 2.66 -12.15 13.42
N GLY A 30 3.94 -11.98 13.10
CA GLY A 30 4.71 -10.80 13.45
C GLY A 30 6.15 -10.90 12.92
N PRO A 31 6.84 -9.76 12.81
CA PRO A 31 8.22 -9.75 12.38
C PRO A 31 9.08 -10.59 13.34
N ALA A 32 9.80 -11.56 12.78
CA ALA A 32 10.66 -12.48 13.55
C ALA A 32 11.84 -11.77 14.24
N TYR A 33 12.12 -10.52 13.87
CA TYR A 33 13.22 -9.71 14.37
C TYR A 33 12.72 -8.34 14.83
N PRO A 34 13.34 -7.75 15.87
CA PRO A 34 13.05 -6.39 16.27
C PRO A 34 13.32 -5.43 15.10
N PRO A 35 12.59 -4.30 15.03
CA PRO A 35 12.77 -3.34 13.96
C PRO A 35 14.20 -2.80 13.95
N ALA A 36 14.84 -2.84 12.79
CA ALA A 36 16.21 -2.35 12.63
C ALA A 36 16.24 -0.82 12.68
N ASP A 37 17.20 -0.26 13.42
CA ASP A 37 17.53 1.17 13.36
C ASP A 37 18.29 1.46 12.06
N LEU A 38 17.54 1.84 11.03
CA LEU A 38 18.08 2.13 9.69
C LEU A 38 18.98 3.36 9.67
N GLN A 39 18.80 4.32 10.60
CA GLN A 39 19.64 5.52 10.67
C GLN A 39 21.08 5.20 11.10
N ARG A 40 21.26 4.15 11.92
CA ARG A 40 22.59 3.69 12.35
C ARG A 40 23.30 2.80 11.32
N SER A 41 22.56 2.24 10.37
CA SER A 41 23.11 1.33 9.38
C SER A 41 24.13 2.03 8.46
N ARG A 42 25.36 1.50 8.42
CA ARG A 42 26.40 1.98 7.51
C ARG A 42 25.97 1.86 6.04
N ALA A 43 25.33 0.75 5.68
CA ALA A 43 24.84 0.54 4.32
C ALA A 43 23.81 1.60 3.90
N ILE A 44 22.90 1.99 4.81
CA ILE A 44 21.92 3.05 4.53
C ILE A 44 22.59 4.42 4.43
N LYS A 45 23.58 4.72 5.27
CA LYS A 45 24.36 5.97 5.17
C LYS A 45 25.13 6.08 3.85
N ASP A 46 25.79 4.99 3.45
CA ASP A 46 26.52 4.93 2.19
C ASP A 46 25.57 5.05 0.99
N ALA A 47 24.41 4.36 1.04
CA ALA A 47 23.36 4.47 0.02
C ALA A 47 22.78 5.90 -0.06
N LYS A 48 22.53 6.55 1.08
CA LYS A 48 22.05 7.94 1.14
C LYS A 48 23.03 8.88 0.44
N LYS A 49 24.34 8.75 0.71
CA LYS A 49 25.38 9.58 0.08
C LYS A 49 25.45 9.34 -1.43
N SER A 50 25.44 8.08 -1.86
CA SER A 50 25.46 7.73 -3.28
C SER A 50 24.20 8.21 -4.01
N PHE A 51 23.03 8.08 -3.38
CA PHE A 51 21.77 8.54 -3.96
C PHE A 51 21.69 10.07 -4.06
N ALA A 52 22.15 10.79 -3.03
CA ALA A 52 22.25 12.26 -3.08
C ALA A 52 23.14 12.71 -4.25
N LYS A 53 24.31 12.08 -4.40
CA LYS A 53 25.22 12.36 -5.53
C LYS A 53 24.55 12.11 -6.88
N LEU A 54 23.79 11.03 -7.05
CA LEU A 54 23.07 10.75 -8.30
C LEU A 54 22.03 11.82 -8.62
N ILE A 55 21.29 12.29 -7.62
CA ILE A 55 20.31 13.37 -7.79
C ILE A 55 21.01 14.68 -8.17
N ASP A 56 22.09 15.04 -7.46
CA ASP A 56 22.86 16.25 -7.74
C ASP A 56 23.48 16.22 -9.15
N ASP A 57 24.09 15.09 -9.54
CA ASP A 57 24.66 14.89 -10.88
C ASP A 57 23.58 15.00 -11.97
N ALA A 58 22.40 14.40 -11.76
CA ALA A 58 21.28 14.49 -12.69
C ALA A 58 20.73 15.92 -12.84
N ILE A 59 20.69 16.69 -11.75
CA ILE A 59 20.26 18.09 -11.78
C ILE A 59 21.31 18.97 -12.46
N ALA A 60 22.60 18.75 -12.19
CA ALA A 60 23.69 19.53 -12.77
C ALA A 60 23.85 19.30 -14.27
N THR A 61 23.76 18.04 -14.71
CA THR A 61 23.94 17.65 -16.11
C THR A 61 22.66 17.76 -16.93
N GLY A 62 21.49 17.63 -16.29
CA GLY A 62 20.22 17.49 -17.00
C GLY A 62 20.07 16.14 -17.72
N GLU A 63 20.87 15.14 -17.36
CA GLU A 63 20.89 13.82 -17.98
C GLU A 63 20.75 12.71 -16.93
N THR A 64 20.08 11.63 -17.32
CA THR A 64 19.93 10.41 -16.54
C THR A 64 20.05 9.22 -17.48
N ASP A 65 20.28 8.02 -16.94
CA ASP A 65 20.28 6.78 -17.72
C ASP A 65 18.94 6.51 -18.44
N LEU A 66 17.86 7.15 -17.98
CA LEU A 66 16.51 7.05 -18.56
C LEU A 66 16.21 8.16 -19.58
N GLY A 67 17.14 9.07 -19.81
CA GLY A 67 17.01 10.19 -20.74
C GLY A 67 17.20 11.56 -20.08
N LYS A 68 16.80 12.61 -20.80
CA LYS A 68 17.03 14.00 -20.38
C LYS A 68 16.08 14.43 -19.27
N LEU A 69 16.62 15.07 -18.24
CA LEU A 69 15.88 15.73 -17.18
C LEU A 69 15.84 17.23 -17.43
N ASN A 70 14.66 17.77 -17.75
CA ASN A 70 14.50 19.22 -17.88
C ASN A 70 14.38 19.86 -16.49
N THR A 71 15.51 20.21 -15.90
CA THR A 71 15.59 20.82 -14.57
C THR A 71 15.00 22.21 -14.50
N ALA A 72 14.74 22.88 -15.62
CA ALA A 72 14.12 24.20 -15.64
C ALA A 72 12.60 24.13 -15.45
N THR A 73 11.93 23.14 -16.05
CA THR A 73 10.46 23.03 -15.99
C THR A 73 9.96 21.96 -15.03
N THR A 74 10.81 21.00 -14.67
CA THR A 74 10.45 19.90 -13.78
C THR A 74 10.80 20.26 -12.34
N SER A 75 9.82 20.12 -11.44
CA SER A 75 10.04 20.13 -10.00
C SER A 75 9.63 18.79 -9.42
N PHE A 76 10.36 18.31 -8.42
CA PHE A 76 10.08 17.04 -7.77
C PHE A 76 10.56 17.02 -6.32
N SER A 77 9.96 16.13 -5.54
CA SER A 77 10.36 15.86 -4.17
C SER A 77 10.57 14.37 -3.98
N VAL A 78 11.60 14.00 -3.23
CA VAL A 78 11.91 12.62 -2.88
C VAL A 78 12.05 12.53 -1.37
N GLY A 79 11.21 11.72 -0.75
CA GLY A 79 11.29 11.39 0.68
C GLY A 79 11.44 9.88 0.84
N VAL A 80 12.42 9.46 1.63
CA VAL A 80 12.64 8.06 2.01
C VAL A 80 12.44 7.97 3.52
N PHE A 81 11.51 7.12 3.95
CA PHE A 81 11.14 6.98 5.36
C PHE A 81 11.17 5.52 5.81
N SER A 82 11.14 5.32 7.12
CA SER A 82 11.02 4.00 7.75
C SER A 82 9.68 3.93 8.48
N ALA A 83 9.09 2.74 8.56
CA ALA A 83 7.90 2.52 9.39
C ALA A 83 8.18 2.66 10.91
N HIS A 84 9.46 2.75 11.31
CA HIS A 84 9.90 2.76 12.71
C HIS A 84 10.53 4.09 13.14
N SER A 85 10.40 5.14 12.33
CA SER A 85 10.97 6.46 12.59
C SER A 85 10.06 7.54 12.01
N ASP A 86 9.84 8.61 12.78
CA ASP A 86 9.12 9.79 12.31
C ASP A 86 9.99 10.71 11.43
N GLU A 87 11.31 10.50 11.45
CA GLU A 87 12.27 11.25 10.62
C GLU A 87 12.51 10.56 9.26
N PHE A 88 12.67 11.38 8.21
CA PHE A 88 13.14 10.91 6.91
C PHE A 88 14.58 10.40 6.99
N LEU A 89 14.82 9.25 6.36
CA LEU A 89 16.17 8.74 6.07
C LEU A 89 16.86 9.64 5.04
N TYR A 90 16.10 10.13 4.06
CA TYR A 90 16.54 11.07 3.03
C TYR A 90 15.37 11.93 2.57
N GLU A 91 15.62 13.22 2.35
CA GLU A 91 14.65 14.17 1.83
C GLU A 91 15.36 15.11 0.86
N HIS A 92 14.73 15.34 -0.29
CA HIS A 92 15.24 16.25 -1.31
C HIS A 92 14.09 16.92 -2.06
N HIS A 93 14.29 18.18 -2.38
CA HIS A 93 13.32 19.06 -3.01
C HIS A 93 14.01 19.82 -4.15
N HIS A 94 13.68 19.47 -5.40
CA HIS A 94 14.15 20.18 -6.58
C HIS A 94 13.05 21.10 -7.11
N ARG A 95 13.34 22.40 -7.14
CA ARG A 95 12.48 23.40 -7.79
C ARG A 95 13.04 23.74 -9.16
N GLY A 96 12.20 23.57 -10.17
CA GLY A 96 12.53 24.01 -11.52
C GLY A 96 12.64 25.53 -11.62
N THR A 97 13.70 26.01 -12.29
CA THR A 97 14.01 27.45 -12.38
C THR A 97 12.96 28.29 -13.10
N LYS A 98 12.08 27.67 -13.90
CA LYS A 98 11.00 28.32 -14.65
C LYS A 98 9.62 28.12 -14.01
N LEU A 99 9.52 27.60 -12.79
CA LEU A 99 8.23 27.55 -12.06
C LEU A 99 7.89 28.93 -11.45
N ASN A 100 7.11 29.71 -12.19
CA ASN A 100 6.48 30.94 -11.71
C ASN A 100 4.99 30.71 -11.41
N GLY A 101 4.51 31.14 -10.24
CA GLY A 101 3.08 31.25 -9.92
C GLY A 101 2.29 29.94 -9.72
N THR A 102 2.96 28.78 -9.66
CA THR A 102 2.31 27.46 -9.49
C THR A 102 2.52 26.82 -8.12
N LEU A 103 3.42 27.37 -7.30
CA LEU A 103 3.71 26.93 -5.93
C LEU A 103 2.96 27.82 -4.93
N ALA A 104 2.15 27.22 -4.07
CA ALA A 104 1.58 27.94 -2.93
C ALA A 104 2.71 28.21 -1.91
N GLY A 105 3.04 29.48 -1.68
CA GLY A 105 4.05 29.88 -0.69
C GLY A 105 5.49 29.99 -1.21
N ASP A 106 5.71 29.98 -2.53
CA ASP A 106 7.01 30.18 -3.22
C ASP A 106 8.16 29.23 -2.84
N VAL A 107 7.98 28.31 -1.89
CA VAL A 107 8.99 27.34 -1.46
C VAL A 107 8.46 25.93 -1.69
N LEU A 108 9.29 25.08 -2.28
CA LEU A 108 9.00 23.66 -2.46
C LEU A 108 9.61 22.90 -1.29
N ASN A 109 8.78 22.27 -0.48
CA ASN A 109 9.14 21.59 0.77
C ASN A 109 8.20 20.39 1.04
N ALA A 110 8.37 19.75 2.19
CA ALA A 110 7.56 18.62 2.66
C ALA A 110 6.05 18.89 2.67
N ASP A 111 5.64 20.12 2.95
CA ASP A 111 4.24 20.53 3.08
C ASP A 111 3.60 20.93 1.73
N THR A 112 4.36 20.86 0.64
CA THR A 112 3.87 21.20 -0.70
C THR A 112 2.79 20.22 -1.15
N LEU A 113 1.67 20.75 -1.68
CA LEU A 113 0.55 19.94 -2.14
C LEU A 113 0.81 19.37 -3.54
N TYR A 114 0.83 18.03 -3.65
CA TYR A 114 1.01 17.32 -4.92
C TYR A 114 -0.28 16.64 -5.41
N ARG A 115 -0.50 16.69 -6.72
CA ARG A 115 -1.52 15.85 -7.37
C ARG A 115 -0.99 14.43 -7.52
N ILE A 116 -1.50 13.51 -6.71
CA ILE A 116 -1.04 12.11 -6.68
C ILE A 116 -1.64 11.20 -7.78
N GLY A 117 -2.62 11.69 -8.54
CA GLY A 117 -3.17 10.97 -9.69
C GLY A 117 -3.59 9.54 -9.36
N SER A 118 -3.13 8.55 -10.14
CA SER A 118 -3.53 7.14 -9.96
C SER A 118 -3.14 6.51 -8.62
N VAL A 119 -2.20 7.10 -7.87
CA VAL A 119 -1.85 6.64 -6.51
C VAL A 119 -3.06 6.70 -5.57
N SER A 120 -4.00 7.61 -5.81
CA SER A 120 -5.27 7.69 -5.08
C SER A 120 -6.07 6.37 -5.04
N LYS A 121 -5.90 5.49 -6.03
CA LYS A 121 -6.57 4.17 -6.05
C LYS A 121 -6.17 3.31 -4.85
N LEU A 122 -4.92 3.38 -4.41
CA LEU A 122 -4.44 2.64 -3.24
C LEU A 122 -5.19 3.08 -1.98
N LEU A 123 -5.39 4.39 -1.81
CA LEU A 123 -6.16 4.93 -0.69
C LEU A 123 -7.61 4.47 -0.74
N THR A 124 -8.23 4.43 -1.92
CA THR A 124 -9.60 3.93 -2.10
C THR A 124 -9.74 2.47 -1.65
N VAL A 125 -8.87 1.59 -2.15
CA VAL A 125 -8.90 0.15 -1.80
C VAL A 125 -8.58 -0.07 -0.33
N TYR A 126 -7.58 0.62 0.21
CA TYR A 126 -7.20 0.51 1.62
C TYR A 126 -8.33 0.98 2.55
N THR A 127 -8.96 2.12 2.24
CA THR A 127 -10.09 2.64 3.02
C THR A 127 -11.26 1.65 3.01
N TYR A 128 -11.55 1.05 1.85
CA TYR A 128 -12.55 -0.01 1.75
C TYR A 128 -12.21 -1.20 2.65
N LEU A 129 -10.99 -1.73 2.57
CA LEU A 129 -10.56 -2.89 3.36
C LEU A 129 -10.58 -2.61 4.87
N VAL A 130 -10.18 -1.41 5.30
CA VAL A 130 -10.22 -1.01 6.72
C VAL A 130 -11.66 -0.91 7.23
N LYS A 131 -12.61 -0.46 6.40
CA LYS A 131 -14.00 -0.22 6.83
C LYS A 131 -14.90 -1.45 6.70
N LEU A 132 -14.72 -2.24 5.65
CA LEU A 132 -15.62 -3.33 5.28
C LEU A 132 -14.93 -4.70 5.28
N GLY A 133 -13.61 -4.74 5.39
CA GLY A 133 -12.84 -5.97 5.27
C GLY A 133 -12.98 -6.63 3.89
N PRO A 134 -12.63 -7.91 3.77
CA PRO A 134 -12.76 -8.66 2.52
C PRO A 134 -14.17 -9.20 2.26
N ALA A 135 -15.15 -8.88 3.11
CA ALA A 135 -16.47 -9.53 3.10
C ALA A 135 -17.17 -9.51 1.73
N TYR A 136 -17.09 -8.39 1.01
CA TYR A 136 -17.70 -8.24 -0.31
C TYR A 136 -16.70 -8.30 -1.47
N TRP A 137 -15.47 -8.74 -1.23
CA TRP A 137 -14.41 -8.72 -2.26
C TRP A 137 -14.77 -9.54 -3.51
N HIS A 138 -15.53 -10.62 -3.34
CA HIS A 138 -15.96 -11.52 -4.41
C HIS A 138 -17.36 -11.23 -4.93
N GLU A 139 -18.03 -10.20 -4.42
CA GLU A 139 -19.38 -9.85 -4.85
C GLU A 139 -19.34 -9.07 -6.18
N PRO A 140 -20.32 -9.29 -7.06
CA PRO A 140 -20.42 -8.55 -8.31
C PRO A 140 -20.71 -7.06 -8.04
N ILE A 141 -20.13 -6.18 -8.87
CA ILE A 141 -20.30 -4.72 -8.72
C ILE A 141 -21.76 -4.29 -8.87
N THR A 142 -22.56 -5.04 -9.64
CA THR A 142 -24.00 -4.80 -9.82
C THR A 142 -24.81 -4.91 -8.52
N LYS A 143 -24.28 -5.56 -7.48
CA LYS A 143 -24.88 -5.55 -6.14
C LYS A 143 -24.87 -4.16 -5.50
N PHE A 144 -23.87 -3.35 -5.82
CA PHE A 144 -23.65 -2.00 -5.28
C PHE A 144 -24.07 -0.90 -6.25
N VAL A 145 -23.94 -1.18 -7.55
CA VAL A 145 -24.29 -0.28 -8.65
C VAL A 145 -25.19 -1.03 -9.63
N PRO A 146 -26.48 -1.22 -9.31
CA PRO A 146 -27.38 -2.04 -10.10
C PRO A 146 -27.57 -1.51 -11.53
N GLU A 147 -27.39 -0.21 -11.74
CA GLU A 147 -27.50 0.43 -13.05
C GLU A 147 -26.46 -0.11 -14.05
N LEU A 148 -25.36 -0.72 -13.57
CA LEU A 148 -24.36 -1.34 -14.45
C LEU A 148 -24.89 -2.58 -15.19
N ALA A 149 -25.90 -3.26 -14.64
CA ALA A 149 -26.47 -4.45 -15.25
C ALA A 149 -27.11 -4.14 -16.62
N GLU A 150 -27.67 -2.94 -16.78
CA GLU A 150 -28.30 -2.50 -18.03
C GLU A 150 -27.30 -2.40 -19.19
N PHE A 151 -26.02 -2.14 -18.88
CA PHE A 151 -24.97 -2.01 -19.89
C PHE A 151 -24.40 -3.36 -20.37
N SER A 152 -24.84 -4.47 -19.77
CA SER A 152 -24.50 -5.83 -20.19
C SER A 152 -25.46 -6.42 -21.22
N ALA A 153 -26.47 -5.68 -21.66
CA ALA A 153 -27.42 -6.14 -22.68
C ALA A 153 -26.80 -6.14 -24.10
N GLY A 154 -26.80 -7.30 -24.77
CA GLY A 154 -26.30 -7.47 -26.15
C GLY A 154 -25.30 -8.62 -26.28
N ASP A 155 -24.47 -8.57 -27.32
CA ASP A 155 -23.44 -9.59 -27.57
C ASP A 155 -22.35 -9.57 -26.49
N ARG A 156 -22.16 -10.72 -25.83
CA ARG A 156 -21.19 -10.95 -24.75
C ARG A 156 -19.75 -10.77 -25.20
N VAL A 157 -19.45 -10.93 -26.49
CA VAL A 157 -18.09 -10.76 -27.04
C VAL A 157 -17.66 -9.30 -27.03
N HIS A 158 -18.62 -8.37 -27.14
CA HIS A 158 -18.36 -6.95 -27.32
C HIS A 158 -18.73 -6.10 -26.09
N ARG A 159 -19.28 -6.71 -25.04
CA ARG A 159 -19.74 -6.02 -23.84
C ARG A 159 -19.20 -6.64 -22.58
N VAL A 160 -19.02 -5.80 -21.57
CA VAL A 160 -18.64 -6.25 -20.25
C VAL A 160 -19.84 -6.86 -19.56
N GLN A 161 -19.66 -8.06 -19.04
CA GLN A 161 -20.62 -8.73 -18.18
C GLN A 161 -20.47 -8.18 -16.75
N TRP A 162 -21.09 -7.04 -16.46
CA TRP A 162 -20.98 -6.35 -15.17
C TRP A 162 -21.46 -7.19 -13.99
N SER A 163 -22.39 -8.11 -14.23
CA SER A 163 -22.85 -9.10 -13.24
C SER A 163 -21.79 -10.13 -12.86
N GLU A 164 -20.72 -10.26 -13.63
CA GLU A 164 -19.59 -11.19 -13.38
C GLU A 164 -18.35 -10.42 -12.88
N VAL A 165 -18.33 -9.09 -12.99
CA VAL A 165 -17.23 -8.25 -12.53
C VAL A 165 -17.31 -8.06 -11.02
N THR A 166 -16.36 -8.63 -10.28
CA THR A 166 -16.31 -8.50 -8.83
C THR A 166 -15.63 -7.22 -8.36
N LEU A 167 -15.90 -6.79 -7.12
CA LEU A 167 -15.19 -5.67 -6.48
C LEU A 167 -13.67 -5.88 -6.46
N GLY A 168 -13.22 -7.10 -6.14
CA GLY A 168 -11.81 -7.46 -6.14
C GLY A 168 -11.19 -7.41 -7.54
N ALA A 169 -11.92 -7.83 -8.58
CA ALA A 169 -11.45 -7.72 -9.96
C ALA A 169 -11.29 -6.25 -10.40
N LEU A 170 -12.16 -5.35 -9.93
CA LEU A 170 -11.99 -3.91 -10.16
C LEU A 170 -10.78 -3.35 -9.41
N ALA A 171 -10.65 -3.68 -8.12
CA ALA A 171 -9.55 -3.20 -7.27
C ALA A 171 -8.18 -3.69 -7.77
N GLY A 172 -8.11 -4.93 -8.25
CA GLY A 172 -6.90 -5.56 -8.77
C GLY A 172 -6.65 -5.35 -10.26
N HIS A 173 -7.46 -4.54 -10.96
CA HIS A 173 -7.36 -4.37 -12.41
C HIS A 173 -7.50 -5.68 -13.24
N MET A 174 -8.17 -6.70 -12.71
CA MET A 174 -8.39 -8.00 -13.35
C MET A 174 -9.78 -8.13 -14.01
N ALA A 175 -10.58 -7.07 -14.00
CA ALA A 175 -11.93 -7.08 -14.57
C ALA A 175 -11.97 -6.99 -16.12
N GLY A 176 -10.83 -6.96 -16.80
CA GLY A 176 -10.77 -6.81 -18.27
C GLY A 176 -11.21 -5.43 -18.78
N LEU A 177 -11.25 -4.42 -17.91
CA LEU A 177 -11.70 -3.08 -18.27
C LEU A 177 -10.58 -2.25 -18.89
N GLN A 178 -10.86 -1.66 -20.06
CA GLN A 178 -9.95 -0.74 -20.72
C GLN A 178 -10.02 0.65 -20.09
N ARG A 179 -8.88 1.36 -20.08
CA ARG A 179 -8.76 2.71 -19.52
C ARG A 179 -9.60 3.74 -20.27
N ASN A 180 -9.61 3.66 -21.60
CA ASN A 180 -10.30 4.59 -22.52
C ASN A 180 -10.65 3.84 -23.81
N SER A 181 -11.88 3.37 -23.95
CA SER A 181 -12.43 2.99 -25.25
C SER A 181 -13.78 3.67 -25.45
N LEU A 182 -14.05 4.08 -26.69
CA LEU A 182 -15.18 4.94 -27.07
C LEU A 182 -16.55 4.35 -26.68
N GLY A 183 -16.64 3.03 -26.45
CA GLY A 183 -17.83 2.35 -25.92
C GLY A 183 -18.04 2.42 -24.40
N PHE A 184 -17.10 2.96 -23.63
CA PHE A 184 -17.12 3.00 -22.16
C PHE A 184 -17.41 4.37 -21.56
N ALA A 185 -17.69 5.39 -22.39
CA ALA A 185 -17.85 6.76 -21.93
C ALA A 185 -19.04 6.97 -20.96
N HIS A 186 -20.08 6.14 -21.04
CA HIS A 186 -21.26 6.25 -20.16
C HIS A 186 -21.08 5.51 -18.81
N PRO A 187 -20.70 4.22 -18.78
CA PRO A 187 -20.49 3.50 -17.52
C PRO A 187 -19.34 4.06 -16.67
N GLN A 188 -18.25 4.53 -17.31
CA GLN A 188 -17.13 5.17 -16.60
C GLN A 188 -17.53 6.52 -15.98
N LYS A 189 -18.47 7.26 -16.59
CA LYS A 189 -19.03 8.47 -15.99
C LYS A 189 -19.88 8.16 -14.75
N ILE A 190 -20.61 7.04 -14.74
CA ILE A 190 -21.38 6.59 -13.57
C ILE A 190 -20.43 6.13 -12.46
N LEU A 191 -19.45 5.28 -12.78
CA LEU A 191 -18.44 4.83 -11.83
C LEU A 191 -17.64 5.99 -11.25
N SER A 192 -17.16 6.94 -12.08
CA SER A 192 -16.45 8.11 -11.58
C SER A 192 -17.35 9.01 -10.73
N ARG A 193 -18.62 9.19 -11.09
CA ARG A 193 -19.57 9.94 -10.26
C ARG A 193 -19.86 9.25 -8.94
N GLN A 194 -20.08 7.94 -8.92
CA GLN A 194 -20.41 7.20 -7.69
C GLN A 194 -19.20 6.92 -6.80
N LEU A 195 -18.00 6.74 -7.36
CA LEU A 195 -16.77 6.66 -6.57
C LEU A 195 -16.42 8.02 -5.94
N ILE A 196 -16.72 9.13 -6.63
CA ILE A 196 -16.67 10.49 -6.06
C ILE A 196 -17.84 10.74 -5.10
N LEU A 197 -19.01 10.12 -5.35
CA LEU A 197 -20.20 10.15 -4.52
C LEU A 197 -20.23 9.02 -3.48
N VAL A 198 -19.08 8.46 -3.09
CA VAL A 198 -18.87 8.08 -1.69
C VAL A 198 -18.71 9.39 -0.94
N ARG A 199 -19.84 10.11 -0.85
CA ARG A 199 -20.04 11.32 -0.09
C ARG A 199 -19.60 10.96 1.31
N TRP A 200 -18.47 11.55 1.74
CA TRP A 200 -18.05 11.63 3.12
C TRP A 200 -19.28 11.83 3.98
N ILE A 201 -19.77 10.74 4.59
CA ILE A 201 -20.87 10.79 5.52
C ILE A 201 -20.32 11.61 6.68
N ARG A 202 -20.68 12.89 6.69
CA ARG A 202 -20.57 13.77 7.86
C ARG A 202 -21.24 13.04 9.01
N ARG A 203 -20.46 12.39 9.87
CA ARG A 203 -20.83 12.22 11.27
C ARG A 203 -19.96 13.18 12.08
N PRO A 204 -20.55 14.10 12.85
CA PRO A 204 -19.77 14.92 13.76
C PRO A 204 -19.22 13.99 14.85
N ILE A 205 -17.90 13.84 14.90
CA ILE A 205 -17.22 13.27 16.06
C ILE A 205 -17.38 14.30 17.18
N ARG A 206 -18.38 14.11 18.04
CA ARG A 206 -18.36 14.73 19.37
C ARG A 206 -17.26 14.04 20.16
N ARG A 207 -16.14 14.73 20.37
CA ARG A 207 -15.18 14.40 21.41
C ARG A 207 -15.83 14.75 22.76
N THR A 208 -16.15 13.75 23.56
CA THR A 208 -16.24 13.89 25.00
C THR A 208 -15.11 13.06 25.58
N TRP A 209 -14.08 13.73 26.07
CA TRP A 209 -13.08 13.12 26.94
C TRP A 209 -13.60 13.26 28.37
N SER A 210 -13.70 12.13 29.06
CA SER A 210 -13.64 12.03 30.52
C SER A 210 -12.21 11.68 30.91
#